data_AF-A0A530ZPA7-F1
#
_entry.id   AF-A0A530ZPA7-F1
#
_cell.length_a   1.000
_cell.length_b   1.000
_cell.length_c   1.000
_cell.angle_alpha   90.00
_cell.angle_beta   90.00
_cell.angle_gamma   90.00
#
_symmetry.space_group_name_H-M   'P 1'
#
loop_
_entity.id
_entity.type
_entity.pdbx_description
1 polymer ?
#
loop_
_entity_poly.entity_id
_entity_poly.type
_entity_poly.pdbx_seq_one_letter_code
_entity_poly.pdbx_strand_id
1 'polypeptide(L)'
;VKPRLLGHWGTTPGLNFIYVHLNRIIRERNLDVLFICGPGHGGPAMVANTWLEGTYSEIYPEIGESEDGLRKLFRQFSFPGGVPSHVAPETPGSIHEGGELGYALVHAF
;
A
#
# COMPACT_ATOMS: atom_id res chain seq x y z
N VAL A 1 -4.46 -16.90 13.14
CA VAL A 1 -5.49 -16.14 12.39
C VAL A 1 -6.01 -15.02 13.28
N LYS A 2 -6.29 -13.82 12.73
CA LYS A 2 -6.82 -12.71 13.54
C LYS A 2 -8.25 -13.02 14.02
N PRO A 3 -8.63 -12.67 15.27
CA PRO A 3 -10.00 -12.85 15.77
C PRO A 3 -11.04 -12.02 15.00
N ARG A 4 -10.62 -10.92 14.38
CA ARG A 4 -11.44 -10.07 13.51
C ARG A 4 -10.76 -9.97 12.15
N LEU A 5 -11.49 -10.32 11.10
CA LEU A 5 -11.03 -10.22 9.73
C LEU A 5 -11.49 -8.87 9.17
N LEU A 6 -10.56 -7.92 9.07
CA LEU A 6 -10.81 -6.56 8.59
C LEU A 6 -9.89 -6.28 7.40
N GLY A 7 -10.43 -5.57 6.40
CA GLY A 7 -9.74 -5.25 5.15
C GLY A 7 -10.57 -5.64 3.92
N HIS A 8 -10.07 -5.29 2.74
CA HIS A 8 -10.73 -5.58 1.48
C HIS A 8 -9.82 -6.43 0.59
N TRP A 9 -10.40 -7.49 0.03
CA TRP A 9 -9.71 -8.37 -0.91
C TRP A 9 -10.01 -8.01 -2.37
N GLY A 10 -11.26 -7.67 -2.70
CA GLY A 10 -11.74 -7.63 -4.09
C GLY A 10 -10.88 -6.81 -5.07
N THR A 11 -10.44 -5.61 -4.67
CA THR A 11 -9.61 -4.74 -5.53
C THR A 11 -8.10 -5.05 -5.43
N THR A 12 -7.66 -5.74 -4.38
CA THR A 12 -6.25 -5.81 -3.98
C THR A 12 -5.36 -6.56 -4.99
N PRO A 13 -5.74 -7.74 -5.53
CA PRO A 13 -4.95 -8.41 -6.56
C PRO A 13 -4.80 -7.59 -7.84
N GLY A 14 -5.86 -6.87 -8.25
CA GLY A 14 -5.81 -5.99 -9.42
C GLY A 14 -4.85 -4.82 -9.21
N LEU A 15 -4.85 -4.22 -8.02
CA LEU A 15 -3.91 -3.17 -7.65
C LEU A 15 -2.46 -3.68 -7.64
N ASN A 16 -2.20 -4.87 -7.07
CA ASN A 16 -0.87 -5.48 -7.12
C ASN A 16 -0.40 -5.72 -8.57
N PHE A 17 -1.29 -6.22 -9.43
CA PHE A 17 -0.99 -6.43 -10.84
C PHE A 17 -0.64 -5.11 -11.55
N ILE A 18 -1.42 -4.04 -11.31
CA ILE A 18 -1.11 -2.72 -11.89
C ILE A 18 0.22 -2.20 -11.35
N TYR A 19 0.46 -2.27 -10.04
CA TYR A 19 1.67 -1.75 -9.40
C TYR A 19 2.93 -2.42 -9.96
N VAL A 20 2.96 -3.75 -10.09
CA VAL A 20 4.13 -4.45 -10.67
C VAL A 20 4.36 -4.05 -12.13
N HIS A 21 3.30 -3.84 -12.90
CA HIS A 21 3.42 -3.39 -14.29
C HIS A 21 3.89 -1.93 -14.40
N LEU A 22 3.48 -1.05 -13.48
CA LEU A 22 4.01 0.31 -13.38
C LEU A 22 5.49 0.31 -12.99
N ASN A 23 5.88 -0.47 -11.99
CA ASN A 23 7.29 -0.64 -11.60
C ASN A 23 8.15 -1.16 -12.76
N ARG A 24 7.62 -2.09 -13.56
CA ARG A 24 8.28 -2.55 -14.77
C ARG A 24 8.48 -1.39 -15.77
N ILE A 25 7.45 -0.59 -16.03
CA ILE A 25 7.53 0.55 -16.95
C ILE A 25 8.53 1.61 -16.45
N ILE A 26 8.49 1.95 -15.15
CA ILE A 26 9.45 2.86 -14.50
C ILE A 26 10.87 2.38 -14.78
N ARG A 27 11.16 1.10 -14.53
CA ARG A 27 12.51 0.52 -14.70
C ARG A 27 12.94 0.40 -16.16
N GLU A 28 12.07 -0.03 -17.05
CA GLU A 28 12.40 -0.23 -18.48
C GLU A 28 12.60 1.10 -19.22
N ARG A 29 11.93 2.17 -18.78
CA ARG A 29 11.87 3.45 -19.50
C ARG A 29 12.46 4.63 -18.74
N ASN A 30 12.93 4.41 -17.51
CA ASN A 30 13.45 5.46 -16.62
C ASN A 30 12.47 6.64 -16.50
N LEU A 31 11.24 6.35 -16.09
CA LEU A 31 10.17 7.33 -15.95
C LEU A 31 9.88 7.66 -14.49
N ASP A 32 9.63 8.93 -14.21
CA ASP A 32 9.06 9.39 -12.94
C ASP A 32 7.54 9.18 -12.98
N VAL A 33 7.02 8.36 -12.07
CA VAL A 33 5.59 8.00 -12.01
C VAL A 33 5.11 8.14 -10.58
N LEU A 34 3.97 8.82 -10.40
CA LEU A 34 3.23 8.84 -9.15
C LEU A 34 1.91 8.09 -9.34
N PHE A 35 1.59 7.16 -8.44
CA PHE A 35 0.37 6.35 -8.52
C PHE A 35 -0.73 6.91 -7.61
N ILE A 36 -1.86 7.31 -8.20
CA ILE A 36 -3.05 7.71 -7.47
C ILE A 36 -3.98 6.50 -7.29
N CYS A 37 -3.99 5.94 -6.07
CA CYS A 37 -4.82 4.78 -5.76
C CYS A 37 -6.28 5.17 -5.50
N GLY A 38 -7.08 5.28 -6.56
CA GLY A 38 -8.51 5.59 -6.47
C GLY A 38 -9.31 4.64 -5.55
N PRO A 39 -9.27 3.31 -5.71
CA PRO A 39 -9.91 2.37 -4.79
C PRO A 39 -9.06 2.18 -3.52
N GLY A 40 -8.96 3.26 -2.73
CA GLY A 40 -8.07 3.36 -1.59
C GLY A 40 -8.31 2.35 -0.48
N HIS A 41 -9.50 1.74 -0.41
CA HIS A 41 -9.79 0.62 0.49
C HIS A 41 -8.94 -0.64 0.21
N GLY A 42 -8.22 -0.66 -0.92
CA GLY A 42 -7.17 -1.63 -1.27
C GLY A 42 -5.80 -1.37 -0.62
N GLY A 43 -5.77 -0.73 0.56
CA GLY A 43 -4.55 -0.44 1.34
C GLY A 43 -3.52 -1.57 1.43
N PRO A 44 -3.90 -2.86 1.59
CA PRO A 44 -2.94 -3.96 1.62
C PRO A 44 -2.02 -4.03 0.39
N ALA A 45 -2.49 -3.61 -0.79
CA ALA A 45 -1.66 -3.61 -2.00
C ALA A 45 -0.51 -2.61 -1.87
N MET A 46 -0.79 -1.37 -1.45
CA MET A 46 0.26 -0.35 -1.34
C MET A 46 1.23 -0.66 -0.20
N VAL A 47 0.71 -1.09 0.96
CA VAL A 47 1.56 -1.53 2.09
C VAL A 47 2.47 -2.69 1.69
N ALA A 48 1.95 -3.70 0.98
CA ALA A 48 2.76 -4.83 0.55
C ALA A 48 3.83 -4.44 -0.47
N ASN A 49 3.49 -3.64 -1.48
CA ASN A 49 4.46 -3.24 -2.51
C ASN A 49 5.54 -2.31 -1.94
N THR A 50 5.17 -1.32 -1.13
CA THR A 50 6.13 -0.42 -0.47
C THR A 50 7.04 -1.16 0.50
N TRP A 51 6.58 -2.27 1.10
CA TRP A 51 7.42 -3.16 1.89
C TRP A 51 8.39 -3.98 1.03
N LEU A 52 7.92 -4.56 -0.08
CA LEU A 52 8.74 -5.36 -1.01
C LEU A 52 9.80 -4.55 -1.76
N GLU A 53 9.59 -3.24 -1.94
CA GLU A 53 10.59 -2.35 -2.55
C GLU A 53 11.52 -1.70 -1.51
N GLY A 54 11.31 -1.98 -0.21
CA GLY A 54 12.18 -1.55 0.89
C GLY A 54 11.78 -0.24 1.56
N THR A 55 11.09 0.68 0.88
CA THR A 55 10.77 2.02 1.40
C THR A 55 9.94 1.99 2.68
N TYR A 56 9.02 1.04 2.83
CA TYR A 56 8.29 0.88 4.09
C TYR A 56 9.23 0.58 5.27
N SER A 57 10.26 -0.23 5.04
CA SER A 57 11.27 -0.59 6.05
C SER A 57 12.27 0.55 6.33
N GLU A 58 12.50 1.43 5.36
CA GLU A 58 13.32 2.64 5.56
C GLU A 58 12.62 3.62 6.52
N ILE A 59 11.29 3.75 6.42
CA ILE A 59 10.49 4.64 7.28
C ILE A 59 10.14 3.97 8.62
N TYR A 60 9.87 2.65 8.61
CA TYR A 60 9.49 1.86 9.78
C TYR A 60 10.47 0.69 10.00
N PRO A 61 11.67 0.93 10.56
CA PRO A 61 12.75 -0.07 10.65
C PRO A 61 12.37 -1.34 11.42
N GLU A 62 11.42 -1.26 12.34
CA GLU A 62 10.92 -2.40 13.10
C GLU A 62 10.13 -3.42 12.27
N ILE A 63 9.75 -3.05 11.03
CA ILE A 63 9.01 -3.86 10.05
C ILE A 63 9.92 -4.21 8.86
N GLY A 64 11.20 -4.53 9.11
CA GLY A 64 12.17 -4.90 8.08
C GLY A 64 11.87 -6.19 7.29
N GLU A 65 12.70 -6.48 6.28
CA GLU A 65 12.65 -7.72 5.48
C GLU A 65 13.17 -8.95 6.26
N SER A 66 12.40 -9.36 7.25
CA SER A 66 12.65 -10.56 8.05
C SER A 66 11.33 -11.25 8.40
N GLU A 67 11.41 -12.48 8.90
CA GLU A 67 10.20 -13.17 9.39
C GLU A 67 9.50 -12.39 10.51
N ASP A 68 10.26 -11.76 11.41
CA ASP A 68 9.68 -10.95 12.49
C ASP A 68 9.04 -9.66 11.95
N GLY A 69 9.70 -9.00 11.00
CA GLY A 69 9.14 -7.82 10.33
C GLY A 69 7.86 -8.14 9.55
N LEU A 70 7.85 -9.24 8.78
CA LEU A 70 6.65 -9.72 8.08
C LEU A 70 5.51 -10.07 9.05
N ARG A 71 5.85 -10.68 10.20
CA ARG A 71 4.88 -10.97 11.26
C ARG A 71 4.27 -9.69 11.83
N LYS A 72 5.08 -8.63 12.04
CA LYS A 72 4.59 -7.31 12.48
C LYS A 72 3.74 -6.64 11.41
N LEU A 73 4.19 -6.64 10.15
CA LEU A 73 3.45 -6.12 8.99
C LEU A 73 2.03 -6.71 8.93
N PHE A 74 1.92 -8.04 9.06
CA PHE A 74 0.63 -8.72 9.03
C PHE A 74 -0.22 -8.40 10.26
N ARG A 75 0.39 -8.31 11.45
CA ARG A 75 -0.36 -8.07 12.70
C ARG A 75 -0.94 -6.67 12.76
N GLN A 76 -0.17 -5.64 12.40
CA GLN A 76 -0.57 -4.25 12.55
C GLN A 76 -1.69 -3.81 11.60
N PHE A 77 -1.85 -4.44 10.44
CA PHE A 77 -2.85 -4.02 9.47
C PHE A 77 -4.28 -4.08 10.05
N SER A 78 -5.00 -2.96 10.04
CA SER A 78 -6.38 -2.86 10.57
C SER A 78 -6.53 -3.41 11.99
N PHE A 79 -5.56 -3.14 12.85
CA PHE A 79 -5.51 -3.62 14.23
C PHE A 79 -5.44 -2.44 15.21
N PRO A 80 -5.99 -2.55 16.44
CA PRO A 80 -5.84 -1.50 17.45
C PRO A 80 -4.37 -1.15 17.69
N GLY A 81 -4.02 0.13 17.52
CA GLY A 81 -2.63 0.61 17.63
C GLY A 81 -1.72 0.23 16.45
N GLY A 82 -2.28 -0.27 15.36
CA GLY A 82 -1.58 -0.52 14.10
C GLY A 82 -1.98 0.49 13.01
N VAL A 83 -1.95 0.05 11.75
CA VAL A 83 -2.14 0.91 10.57
C VAL A 83 -3.55 0.82 9.98
N PRO A 84 -4.06 1.87 9.28
CA PRO A 84 -5.36 1.89 8.63
C PRO A 84 -5.56 0.80 7.56
N SER A 85 -6.82 0.61 7.18
CA SER A 85 -7.20 -0.30 6.08
C SER A 85 -7.05 0.32 4.69
N HIS A 86 -7.00 1.65 4.61
CA HIS A 86 -6.91 2.42 3.37
C HIS A 86 -5.46 2.79 3.04
N VAL A 87 -5.22 3.41 1.88
CA VAL A 87 -3.92 3.98 1.47
C VAL A 87 -3.65 5.29 2.23
N ALA A 88 -3.70 5.24 3.56
CA ALA A 88 -3.63 6.40 4.44
C ALA A 88 -2.31 7.18 4.28
N PRO A 89 -2.23 8.44 4.77
CA PRO A 89 -1.03 9.28 4.63
C PRO A 89 0.27 8.69 5.22
N GLU A 90 0.16 7.75 6.15
CA GLU A 90 1.28 6.99 6.70
C GLU A 90 1.83 5.91 5.76
N THR A 91 1.11 5.58 4.67
CA THR A 91 1.62 4.66 3.65
C THR A 91 2.61 5.39 2.76
N PRO A 92 3.87 4.91 2.63
CA PRO A 92 4.85 5.53 1.74
C PRO A 92 4.29 5.69 0.32
N GLY A 93 4.55 6.84 -0.31
CA GLY A 93 4.06 7.14 -1.66
C GLY A 93 2.58 7.56 -1.76
N SER A 94 1.81 7.56 -0.66
CA SER A 94 0.44 8.03 -0.69
C SER A 94 0.33 9.56 -0.66
N ILE A 95 -0.38 10.12 -1.64
CA ILE A 95 -0.91 11.49 -1.59
C ILE A 95 -2.44 11.54 -1.77
N HIS A 96 -3.09 10.37 -1.81
CA HIS A 96 -4.53 10.21 -2.03
C HIS A 96 -5.00 8.95 -1.30
N GLU A 97 -5.73 9.13 -0.20
CA GLU A 97 -6.17 8.00 0.62
C GLU A 97 -7.21 7.11 -0.07
N GLY A 98 -8.09 7.70 -0.89
CA GLY A 98 -9.14 6.98 -1.60
C GLY A 98 -10.19 6.32 -0.68
N GLY A 99 -10.40 6.87 0.52
CA GLY A 99 -11.48 6.46 1.42
C GLY A 99 -12.84 6.98 0.94
N GLU A 100 -12.95 8.29 0.75
CA GLU A 100 -14.06 8.89 -0.01
C GLU A 100 -13.71 8.87 -1.50
N LEU A 101 -14.46 8.07 -2.27
CA LEU A 101 -14.24 7.91 -3.71
C LEU A 101 -14.72 9.15 -4.48
N GLY A 102 -14.07 9.42 -5.61
CA GLY A 102 -14.51 10.46 -6.57
C GLY A 102 -13.42 11.47 -6.94
N TYR A 103 -12.36 11.58 -6.14
CA TYR A 103 -11.34 12.62 -6.29
C TYR A 103 -10.05 12.17 -6.99
N ALA A 104 -9.94 10.90 -7.39
CA ALA A 104 -8.70 10.34 -7.92
C ALA A 104 -8.18 11.10 -9.16
N LEU A 105 -9.06 11.46 -10.09
CA LEU A 105 -8.65 12.18 -11.29
C LEU A 105 -8.29 13.64 -10.99
N VAL A 106 -9.07 14.35 -10.18
CA VAL A 106 -8.76 15.75 -9.84
C VAL A 106 -7.50 15.88 -8.99
N HIS A 107 -7.10 14.86 -8.22
CA HIS A 107 -5.81 14.84 -7.53
C HIS A 107 -4.64 14.46 -8.46
N ALA A 108 -4.92 13.83 -9.61
CA ALA A 108 -3.89 13.42 -10.58
C ALA A 108 -3.50 14.53 -11.56
N PHE A 109 -4.38 15.52 -11.78
CA PHE A 109 -4.19 16.65 -12.71
C PHE A 109 -3.89 17.94 -11.96
#